data_AF-A0A1Q8W143-F1
#
_entry.id   AF-A0A1Q8W143-F1
#
_cell.length_a   1.000
_cell.length_b   1.000
_cell.length_c   1.000
_cell.angle_alpha   90.00
_cell.angle_beta   90.00
_cell.angle_gamma   90.00
#
_symmetry.space_group_name_H-M   'P 1'
#
loop_
_entity.id
_entity.type
_entity.pdbx_description
1 polymer ?
#
loop_
_entity_poly.entity_id
_entity_poly.type
_entity_poly.pdbx_seq_one_letter_code
_entity_poly.pdbx_strand_id
1 'polypeptide(L)'
;MSAMETAEALAQVLAITRIKKRGLSQPDRVQVLLDSADPREALADIAGPSLLDDPALSQAREDVDNWLSQGMGLVSVLADQYPARLRDVREAPALLYYQGDLTPADQGVCIVGSRDADDDALRVADYVARAVVEAGLTVVSGLAAGIDTAAHTAALDAGGRTVAVMGTGLERTYPATNKNLRERIVANRGLVMTQFEPNAPVKPANFPMRNAVMSGYGITTFVVTASEHSGTRSQTKNAVKHGRGIVLARRVAETTSWGRDLARTGQARVADSTSDVLDQVRALQAERAQAEELLRELVA
;
A
#
# COMPACT_ATOMS: atom_id res chain seq x y z
N MET A 1 -16.00 10.97 -16.42
CA MET A 1 -15.63 9.54 -16.53
C MET A 1 -14.15 9.50 -16.80
N SER A 2 -13.33 9.06 -15.83
CA SER A 2 -11.91 8.79 -16.07
C SER A 2 -11.82 7.75 -17.20
N ALA A 3 -11.08 8.03 -18.26
CA ALA A 3 -10.83 7.03 -19.29
C ALA A 3 -10.08 5.87 -18.62
N MET A 4 -10.57 4.64 -18.77
CA MET A 4 -9.78 3.48 -18.38
C MET A 4 -8.51 3.46 -19.25
N GLU A 5 -7.37 3.18 -18.63
CA GLU A 5 -6.13 2.98 -19.39
C GLU A 5 -6.31 1.89 -20.45
N THR A 6 -5.70 2.10 -21.61
CA THR A 6 -5.73 1.10 -22.67
C THR A 6 -4.85 -0.10 -22.30
N ALA A 7 -5.21 -1.29 -22.79
CA ALA A 7 -4.38 -2.49 -22.63
C ALA A 7 -2.95 -2.28 -23.18
N GLU A 8 -2.81 -1.52 -24.26
CA GLU A 8 -1.51 -1.17 -24.84
C GLU A 8 -0.66 -0.31 -23.88
N ALA A 9 -1.24 0.70 -23.22
CA ALA A 9 -0.52 1.51 -22.24
C ALA A 9 -0.04 0.66 -21.06
N LEU A 10 -0.91 -0.22 -20.53
CA LEU A 10 -0.55 -1.16 -19.46
C LEU A 10 0.58 -2.11 -19.89
N ALA A 11 0.54 -2.61 -21.13
CA ALA A 11 1.58 -3.48 -21.68
C ALA A 11 2.93 -2.76 -21.81
N GLN A 12 2.93 -1.49 -22.22
CA GLN A 12 4.16 -0.67 -22.29
C GLN A 12 4.77 -0.45 -20.91
N VAL A 13 3.95 -0.12 -19.90
CA VAL A 13 4.42 0.00 -18.51
C VAL A 13 4.97 -1.33 -18.00
N LEU A 14 4.31 -2.45 -18.28
CA LEU A 14 4.78 -3.78 -17.89
C LEU A 14 6.10 -4.15 -18.59
N ALA A 15 6.26 -3.82 -19.87
CA ALA A 15 7.51 -4.01 -20.58
C ALA A 15 8.65 -3.24 -19.91
N ILE A 16 8.40 -1.99 -19.53
CA ILE A 16 9.36 -1.15 -18.79
C ILE A 16 9.82 -1.82 -17.50
N THR A 17 8.94 -2.45 -16.72
CA THR A 17 9.34 -3.10 -15.46
C THR A 17 10.18 -4.37 -15.68
N ARG A 18 10.06 -5.00 -16.87
CA ARG A 18 10.72 -6.27 -17.23
C ARG A 18 12.07 -6.11 -17.94
N ILE A 19 12.32 -4.98 -18.60
CA ILE A 19 13.58 -4.72 -19.32
C ILE A 19 14.78 -4.81 -18.36
N LYS A 20 15.75 -5.67 -18.66
CA LYS A 20 16.98 -5.81 -17.87
C LYS A 20 18.00 -4.75 -18.28
N LYS A 21 18.10 -3.67 -17.51
CA LYS A 21 19.10 -2.59 -17.69
C LYS A 21 19.91 -2.42 -16.42
N ARG A 22 21.23 -2.59 -16.51
CA ARG A 22 22.13 -2.50 -15.35
C ARG A 22 22.13 -1.07 -14.81
N GLY A 23 22.03 -0.92 -13.49
CA GLY A 23 22.05 0.38 -12.82
C GLY A 23 20.71 1.12 -12.78
N LEU A 24 19.64 0.57 -13.38
CA LEU A 24 18.31 1.16 -13.35
C LEU A 24 17.39 0.40 -12.38
N SER A 25 17.11 1.00 -11.22
CA SER A 25 16.22 0.40 -10.21
C SER A 25 14.74 0.54 -10.59
N GLN A 26 13.85 -0.16 -9.89
CA GLN A 26 12.39 -0.02 -10.12
C GLN A 26 11.89 1.40 -9.83
N PRO A 27 12.27 2.06 -8.72
CA PRO A 27 11.96 3.47 -8.51
C PRO A 27 12.44 4.39 -9.63
N ASP A 28 13.62 4.13 -10.21
CA ASP A 28 14.13 4.98 -11.29
C ASP A 28 13.30 4.81 -12.59
N ARG A 29 12.75 3.61 -12.84
CA ARG A 29 11.82 3.38 -13.96
C ARG A 29 10.50 4.11 -13.77
N VAL A 30 9.99 4.10 -12.55
CA VAL A 30 8.77 4.82 -12.17
C VAL A 30 8.99 6.32 -12.32
N GLN A 31 10.16 6.83 -11.97
CA GLN A 31 10.50 8.23 -12.18
C GLN A 31 10.51 8.58 -13.67
N VAL A 32 11.14 7.77 -14.52
CA VAL A 32 11.13 7.98 -15.99
C VAL A 32 9.70 7.99 -16.54
N LEU A 33 8.84 7.08 -16.08
CA LEU A 33 7.42 7.06 -16.44
C LEU A 33 6.71 8.36 -16.04
N LEU A 34 6.90 8.81 -14.80
CA LEU A 34 6.27 10.03 -14.29
C LEU A 34 6.77 11.29 -15.01
N ASP A 35 8.06 11.33 -15.35
CA ASP A 35 8.68 12.46 -16.04
C ASP A 35 8.21 12.58 -17.50
N SER A 36 8.00 11.44 -18.20
CA SER A 36 7.49 11.45 -19.58
C SER A 36 5.98 11.64 -19.66
N ALA A 37 5.24 11.17 -18.65
CA ALA A 37 3.77 11.04 -18.67
C ALA A 37 3.20 10.22 -19.85
N ASP A 38 4.07 9.59 -20.66
CA ASP A 38 3.73 8.69 -21.77
C ASP A 38 4.56 7.40 -21.65
N PRO A 39 3.93 6.23 -21.46
CA PRO A 39 4.63 4.96 -21.33
C PRO A 39 5.37 4.54 -22.61
N ARG A 40 4.95 5.01 -23.79
CA ARG A 40 5.65 4.76 -25.05
C ARG A 40 6.99 5.49 -25.10
N GLU A 41 7.00 6.76 -24.69
CA GLU A 41 8.23 7.56 -24.63
C GLU A 41 9.19 7.00 -23.56
N ALA A 42 8.68 6.70 -22.36
CA ALA A 42 9.48 6.07 -21.30
C ALA A 42 10.09 4.72 -21.74
N LEU A 43 9.33 3.93 -22.51
CA LEU A 43 9.82 2.66 -23.04
C LEU A 43 10.96 2.88 -24.05
N ALA A 44 10.82 3.87 -24.95
CA ALA A 44 11.87 4.22 -25.91
C ALA A 44 13.16 4.68 -25.20
N ASP A 45 13.04 5.49 -24.14
CA ASP A 45 14.18 5.97 -23.35
C ASP A 45 14.91 4.84 -22.61
N ILE A 46 14.14 3.86 -22.10
CA ILE A 46 14.71 2.75 -21.34
C ILE A 46 15.30 1.67 -22.26
N ALA A 47 14.55 1.23 -23.28
CA ALA A 47 14.96 0.18 -24.21
C ALA A 47 16.04 0.66 -25.21
N GLY A 48 16.04 1.96 -25.54
CA GLY A 48 16.83 2.51 -26.63
C GLY A 48 16.17 2.25 -28.01
N PRO A 49 16.81 2.70 -29.10
CA PRO A 49 16.27 2.51 -30.45
C PRO A 49 16.26 1.02 -30.82
N SER A 50 15.07 0.39 -30.78
CA SER A 50 14.83 -0.94 -31.35
C SER A 50 14.16 -0.80 -32.72
N LEU A 51 14.66 -1.53 -33.72
CA LEU A 51 14.10 -1.62 -35.07
C LEU A 51 12.96 -2.66 -35.19
N LEU A 52 12.67 -3.43 -34.12
CA LEU A 52 11.65 -4.49 -34.07
C LEU A 52 10.85 -4.40 -32.76
N ASP A 53 9.63 -4.98 -32.74
CA ASP A 53 8.84 -5.16 -31.51
C ASP A 53 9.71 -5.81 -30.43
N ASP A 54 9.96 -5.09 -29.33
CA ASP A 54 10.75 -5.58 -28.20
C ASP A 54 10.08 -6.87 -27.66
N PRO A 55 10.80 -8.01 -27.54
CA PRO A 55 10.22 -9.24 -27.00
C PRO A 55 9.55 -9.05 -25.63
N ALA A 56 10.04 -8.12 -24.80
CA ALA A 56 9.41 -7.77 -23.53
C ALA A 56 8.03 -7.11 -23.71
N LEU A 57 7.86 -6.28 -24.74
CA LEU A 57 6.58 -5.64 -25.06
C LEU A 57 5.59 -6.64 -25.64
N SER A 58 6.02 -7.51 -26.54
CA SER A 58 5.16 -8.56 -27.10
C SER A 58 4.64 -9.48 -25.99
N GLN A 59 5.51 -9.95 -25.09
CA GLN A 59 5.08 -10.79 -23.96
C GLN A 59 4.18 -10.01 -22.98
N ALA A 60 4.47 -8.73 -22.75
CA ALA A 60 3.65 -7.90 -21.88
C ALA A 60 2.22 -7.70 -22.40
N ARG A 61 2.04 -7.57 -23.72
CA ARG A 61 0.71 -7.50 -24.36
C ARG A 61 -0.09 -8.77 -24.09
N GLU A 62 0.50 -9.94 -24.37
CA GLU A 62 -0.14 -11.23 -24.12
C GLU A 62 -0.55 -11.41 -22.65
N ASP A 63 0.33 -11.04 -21.72
CA ASP A 63 0.06 -11.15 -20.29
C ASP A 63 -1.06 -10.20 -19.83
N VAL A 64 -1.03 -8.94 -20.26
CA VAL A 64 -2.07 -7.95 -19.93
C VAL A 64 -3.43 -8.39 -20.47
N ASP A 65 -3.50 -8.83 -21.73
CA ASP A 65 -4.73 -9.31 -22.33
C ASP A 65 -5.27 -10.53 -21.56
N ASN A 66 -4.40 -11.48 -21.22
CA ASN A 66 -4.77 -12.65 -20.42
C ASN A 66 -5.30 -12.25 -19.04
N TRP A 67 -4.63 -11.36 -18.30
CA TRP A 67 -5.06 -10.96 -16.96
C TRP A 67 -6.35 -10.15 -16.96
N LEU A 68 -6.53 -9.25 -17.93
CA LEU A 68 -7.78 -8.52 -18.12
C LEU A 68 -8.93 -9.47 -18.47
N SER A 69 -8.68 -10.49 -19.31
CA SER A 69 -9.70 -11.50 -19.65
C SER A 69 -10.14 -12.36 -18.45
N GLN A 70 -9.29 -12.47 -17.42
CA GLN A 70 -9.60 -13.14 -16.15
C GLN A 70 -10.31 -12.22 -15.14
N GLY A 71 -10.61 -10.97 -15.53
CA GLY A 71 -11.30 -9.99 -14.68
C GLY A 71 -10.40 -9.33 -13.63
N MET A 72 -9.07 -9.38 -13.80
CA MET A 72 -8.14 -8.68 -12.91
C MET A 72 -8.13 -7.18 -13.22
N GLY A 73 -8.16 -6.36 -12.18
CA GLY A 73 -7.92 -4.92 -12.31
C GLY A 73 -6.44 -4.64 -12.45
N LEU A 74 -6.07 -3.79 -13.42
CA LEU A 74 -4.72 -3.26 -13.58
C LEU A 74 -4.78 -1.73 -13.61
N VAL A 75 -3.84 -1.09 -12.93
CA VAL A 75 -3.68 0.36 -12.98
C VAL A 75 -2.21 0.73 -12.96
N SER A 76 -1.79 1.61 -13.86
CA SER A 76 -0.43 2.15 -13.86
C SER A 76 -0.31 3.40 -13.00
N VAL A 77 0.92 3.71 -12.61
CA VAL A 77 1.25 4.92 -11.84
C VAL A 77 0.85 6.22 -12.56
N LEU A 78 0.70 6.19 -13.89
CA LEU A 78 0.32 7.33 -14.73
C LEU A 78 -1.18 7.62 -14.72
N ALA A 79 -1.98 6.64 -14.29
CA ALA A 79 -3.42 6.71 -14.39
C ALA A 79 -4.04 7.56 -13.30
N ASP A 80 -5.05 8.38 -13.61
CA ASP A 80 -5.80 9.17 -12.63
C ASP A 80 -6.42 8.32 -11.52
N GLN A 81 -6.77 7.07 -11.83
CA GLN A 81 -7.34 6.11 -10.89
C GLN A 81 -6.33 5.50 -9.91
N TYR A 82 -5.02 5.72 -10.12
CA TYR A 82 -3.98 5.26 -9.21
C TYR A 82 -4.08 5.98 -7.87
N PRO A 83 -3.86 5.30 -6.72
CA PRO A 83 -3.94 5.95 -5.41
C PRO A 83 -2.95 7.12 -5.30
N ALA A 84 -3.48 8.35 -5.22
CA ALA A 84 -2.68 9.57 -5.37
C ALA A 84 -1.51 9.62 -4.36
N ARG A 85 -1.80 9.27 -3.10
CA ARG A 85 -0.79 9.26 -2.03
C ARG A 85 0.29 8.21 -2.23
N LEU A 86 -0.04 7.08 -2.86
CA LEU A 86 0.96 6.07 -3.19
C LEU A 86 1.85 6.56 -4.34
N ARG A 87 1.33 7.35 -5.28
CA ARG A 87 2.12 7.95 -6.37
C ARG A 87 3.24 8.86 -5.84
N ASP A 88 3.00 9.54 -4.72
CA ASP A 88 3.93 10.53 -4.14
C ASP A 88 5.18 9.92 -3.48
N VAL A 89 5.27 8.60 -3.33
CA VAL A 89 6.40 7.96 -2.64
C VAL A 89 7.35 7.28 -3.63
N ARG A 90 8.65 7.27 -3.30
CA ARG A 90 9.69 6.66 -4.15
C ARG A 90 9.43 5.17 -4.42
N GLU A 91 8.83 4.48 -3.46
CA GLU A 91 8.50 3.06 -3.53
C GLU A 91 7.17 2.76 -4.26
N ALA A 92 6.55 3.75 -4.93
CA ALA A 92 5.35 3.56 -5.75
C ALA A 92 5.61 2.50 -6.83
N PRO A 93 4.82 1.42 -6.92
CA PRO A 93 4.96 0.46 -8.01
C PRO A 93 4.41 1.04 -9.32
N ALA A 94 5.10 0.76 -10.43
CA ALA A 94 4.66 1.19 -11.76
C ALA A 94 3.28 0.65 -12.15
N LEU A 95 2.95 -0.56 -11.68
CA LEU A 95 1.67 -1.23 -11.87
C LEU A 95 1.15 -1.79 -10.54
N LEU A 96 -0.16 -1.66 -10.34
CA LEU A 96 -0.90 -2.39 -9.32
C LEU A 96 -1.86 -3.38 -9.99
N TYR A 97 -1.90 -4.59 -9.45
CA TYR A 97 -2.89 -5.61 -9.77
C TYR A 97 -3.89 -5.65 -8.62
N TYR A 98 -5.18 -5.60 -8.91
CA TYR A 98 -6.20 -5.49 -7.88
C TYR A 98 -7.52 -6.20 -8.18
N GLN A 99 -8.32 -6.38 -7.12
CA GLN A 99 -9.72 -6.76 -7.12
C GLN A 99 -10.49 -5.84 -6.17
N GLY A 100 -11.71 -5.45 -6.55
CA GLY A 100 -12.53 -4.52 -5.78
C GLY A 100 -12.41 -3.07 -6.26
N ASP A 101 -12.69 -2.12 -5.36
CA ASP A 101 -12.97 -0.74 -5.74
C ASP A 101 -11.74 0.15 -5.51
N LEU A 102 -11.18 0.74 -6.58
CA LEU A 102 -10.16 1.77 -6.48
C LEU A 102 -10.78 3.14 -6.17
N THR A 103 -10.19 3.83 -5.20
CA THR A 103 -10.55 5.20 -4.83
C THR A 103 -9.27 6.04 -4.81
N PRO A 104 -9.03 6.95 -5.77
CA PRO A 104 -7.73 7.63 -5.89
C PRO A 104 -7.41 8.55 -4.71
N ALA A 105 -8.44 9.21 -4.18
CA ALA A 105 -8.35 10.13 -3.06
C ALA A 105 -8.44 9.46 -1.67
N ASP A 106 -8.47 8.11 -1.63
CA ASP A 106 -8.69 7.35 -0.38
C ASP A 106 -7.71 7.75 0.72
N GLN A 107 -8.23 7.80 1.95
CA GLN A 107 -7.48 8.12 3.15
C GLN A 107 -7.46 6.91 4.07
N GLY A 108 -6.36 6.17 3.99
CA GLY A 108 -6.18 4.93 4.72
C GLY A 108 -5.32 5.07 5.98
N VAL A 109 -5.71 4.39 7.06
CA VAL A 109 -4.85 4.18 8.24
C VAL A 109 -4.32 2.75 8.20
N CYS A 110 -3.00 2.59 8.15
CA CYS A 110 -2.36 1.29 8.21
C CYS A 110 -2.42 0.74 9.64
N ILE A 111 -3.18 -0.32 9.88
CA ILE A 111 -3.20 -1.02 11.17
C ILE A 111 -2.36 -2.28 11.05
N VAL A 112 -1.26 -2.35 11.80
CA VAL A 112 -0.25 -3.40 11.68
C VAL A 112 0.19 -3.93 13.04
N GLY A 113 0.64 -5.19 13.06
CA GLY A 113 1.26 -5.75 14.24
C GLY A 113 1.66 -7.22 14.12
N SER A 114 1.78 -7.89 15.27
CA SER A 114 2.23 -9.29 15.33
C SER A 114 1.26 -10.25 14.62
N ARG A 115 1.83 -11.29 14.01
CA ARG A 115 1.08 -12.45 13.49
C ARG A 115 0.61 -13.40 14.59
N ASP A 116 1.33 -13.37 15.72
CA ASP A 116 1.05 -14.12 16.93
C ASP A 116 0.73 -13.08 18.02
N ALA A 117 -0.52 -12.62 18.02
CA ALA A 117 -1.00 -11.53 18.87
C ALA A 117 -1.88 -12.11 19.99
N ASP A 118 -1.70 -11.60 21.20
CA ASP A 118 -2.57 -11.93 22.33
C ASP A 118 -3.97 -11.35 22.18
N ASP A 119 -4.93 -11.89 22.93
CA ASP A 119 -6.34 -11.44 22.88
C ASP A 119 -6.49 -9.95 23.15
N ASP A 120 -5.61 -9.37 23.96
CA ASP A 120 -5.61 -7.95 24.24
C ASP A 120 -5.24 -7.12 23.01
N ALA A 121 -4.16 -7.47 22.31
CA ALA A 121 -3.78 -6.82 21.07
C ALA A 121 -4.84 -7.00 19.98
N LEU A 122 -5.51 -8.16 19.91
CA LEU A 122 -6.60 -8.38 18.98
C LEU A 122 -7.80 -7.47 19.28
N ARG A 123 -8.17 -7.29 20.56
CA ARG A 123 -9.20 -6.32 20.97
C ARG A 123 -8.82 -4.88 20.64
N VAL A 124 -7.55 -4.51 20.83
CA VAL A 124 -7.06 -3.17 20.44
C VAL A 124 -7.16 -2.98 18.93
N ALA A 125 -6.77 -3.98 18.13
CA ALA A 125 -6.89 -3.91 16.68
C ALA A 125 -8.35 -3.78 16.21
N ASP A 126 -9.28 -4.53 16.82
CA ASP A 126 -10.72 -4.43 16.54
C ASP A 126 -11.23 -3.02 16.85
N TYR A 127 -10.99 -2.53 18.07
CA TYR A 127 -11.43 -1.20 18.48
C TYR A 127 -10.90 -0.13 17.53
N VAL A 128 -9.59 -0.14 17.26
CA VAL A 128 -8.96 0.90 16.42
C VAL A 128 -9.50 0.85 15.00
N ALA A 129 -9.73 -0.34 14.44
CA ALA A 129 -10.29 -0.48 13.10
C ALA A 129 -11.72 0.08 13.02
N ARG A 130 -12.57 -0.21 14.00
CA ARG A 130 -13.93 0.36 14.09
C ARG A 130 -13.88 1.87 14.20
N ALA A 131 -13.02 2.38 15.06
CA ALA A 131 -12.85 3.80 15.30
C ALA A 131 -12.39 4.53 14.01
N VAL A 132 -11.43 3.95 13.27
CA VAL A 132 -10.97 4.47 11.96
C VAL A 132 -12.12 4.54 10.97
N VAL A 133 -12.93 3.49 10.88
CA VAL A 133 -14.12 3.45 10.01
C VAL A 133 -15.17 4.48 10.42
N GLU A 134 -15.45 4.63 11.72
CA GLU A 134 -16.40 5.62 12.26
C GLU A 134 -15.96 7.05 11.96
N ALA A 135 -14.65 7.29 11.83
CA ALA A 135 -14.10 8.57 11.39
C ALA A 135 -14.17 8.77 9.86
N GLY A 136 -14.78 7.85 9.11
CA GLY A 136 -14.90 7.92 7.65
C GLY A 136 -13.62 7.54 6.90
N LEU A 137 -12.68 6.87 7.56
CA LEU A 137 -11.39 6.50 7.00
C LEU A 137 -11.34 5.01 6.65
N THR A 138 -10.44 4.66 5.74
CA THR A 138 -10.24 3.28 5.30
C THR A 138 -9.23 2.56 6.18
N VAL A 139 -9.51 1.33 6.60
CA VAL A 139 -8.50 0.48 7.26
C VAL A 139 -7.61 -0.16 6.21
N VAL A 140 -6.29 0.01 6.32
CA VAL A 140 -5.32 -0.59 5.41
C VAL A 140 -4.51 -1.62 6.18
N SER A 141 -4.38 -2.84 5.65
CA SER A 141 -3.52 -3.84 6.27
C SER A 141 -3.00 -4.86 5.26
N GLY A 142 -2.19 -5.80 5.73
CA GLY A 142 -1.45 -6.73 4.90
C GLY A 142 -2.10 -8.09 4.69
N LEU A 143 -3.33 -8.32 5.17
CA LEU A 143 -3.99 -9.63 5.14
C LEU A 143 -3.18 -10.76 5.81
N ALA A 144 -2.20 -10.45 6.68
CA ALA A 144 -1.48 -11.47 7.45
C ALA A 144 -2.37 -12.06 8.57
N ALA A 145 -1.91 -13.12 9.23
CA ALA A 145 -2.54 -13.59 10.46
C ALA A 145 -2.41 -12.54 11.59
N GLY A 146 -3.19 -12.71 12.66
CA GLY A 146 -3.13 -11.85 13.85
C GLY A 146 -3.76 -10.49 13.61
N ILE A 147 -2.99 -9.43 13.86
CA ILE A 147 -3.48 -8.04 13.84
C ILE A 147 -4.11 -7.65 12.49
N ASP A 148 -3.49 -8.02 11.38
CA ASP A 148 -4.02 -7.68 10.04
C ASP A 148 -5.40 -8.31 9.81
N THR A 149 -5.59 -9.59 10.16
CA THR A 149 -6.90 -10.28 10.10
C THR A 149 -7.93 -9.57 10.97
N ALA A 150 -7.57 -9.23 12.22
CA ALA A 150 -8.48 -8.58 13.16
C ALA A 150 -8.92 -7.19 12.65
N ALA A 151 -7.98 -6.39 12.15
CA ALA A 151 -8.25 -5.06 11.64
C ALA A 151 -9.20 -5.07 10.42
N HIS A 152 -8.94 -5.95 9.44
CA HIS A 152 -9.82 -6.11 8.28
C HIS A 152 -11.22 -6.59 8.68
N THR A 153 -11.30 -7.58 9.57
CA THR A 153 -12.57 -8.16 10.01
C THR A 153 -13.42 -7.11 10.72
N ALA A 154 -12.82 -6.38 11.68
CA ALA A 154 -13.49 -5.34 12.44
C ALA A 154 -13.98 -4.17 11.56
N ALA A 155 -13.17 -3.78 10.56
CA ALA A 155 -13.57 -2.74 9.60
C ALA A 155 -14.81 -3.15 8.80
N LEU A 156 -14.83 -4.40 8.31
CA LEU A 156 -15.97 -4.95 7.57
C LEU A 156 -17.21 -5.11 8.46
N ASP A 157 -17.03 -5.60 9.68
CA ASP A 157 -18.12 -5.81 10.64
C ASP A 157 -18.73 -4.47 11.12
N ALA A 158 -17.97 -3.37 11.04
CA ALA A 158 -18.46 -2.01 11.25
C ALA A 158 -19.13 -1.39 9.99
N GLY A 159 -19.24 -2.14 8.90
CA GLY A 159 -19.79 -1.63 7.62
C GLY A 159 -18.85 -0.67 6.89
N GLY A 160 -17.57 -0.63 7.27
CA GLY A 160 -16.57 0.25 6.72
C GLY A 160 -15.79 -0.34 5.55
N ARG A 161 -14.94 0.52 4.98
CA ARG A 161 -14.04 0.16 3.88
C ARG A 161 -12.70 -0.34 4.42
N THR A 162 -12.15 -1.36 3.75
CA THR A 162 -10.79 -1.82 4.02
C THR A 162 -10.01 -2.18 2.75
N VAL A 163 -8.68 -1.95 2.79
CA VAL A 163 -7.73 -2.23 1.70
C VAL A 163 -6.68 -3.23 2.18
N ALA A 164 -6.64 -4.41 1.56
CA ALA A 164 -5.60 -5.41 1.75
C ALA A 164 -4.49 -5.26 0.71
N VAL A 165 -3.25 -5.08 1.15
CA VAL A 165 -2.08 -5.04 0.27
C VAL A 165 -1.30 -6.35 0.42
N MET A 166 -1.25 -7.19 -0.61
CA MET A 166 -0.68 -8.54 -0.50
C MET A 166 0.81 -8.60 -0.85
N GLY A 167 1.53 -9.56 -0.23
CA GLY A 167 2.92 -9.91 -0.55
C GLY A 167 3.05 -10.99 -1.64
N THR A 168 1.95 -11.30 -2.31
CA THR A 168 1.77 -12.37 -3.29
C THR A 168 1.10 -11.81 -4.55
N GLY A 169 1.16 -12.53 -5.68
CA GLY A 169 0.24 -12.25 -6.80
C GLY A 169 -1.22 -12.47 -6.40
N LEU A 170 -2.17 -11.98 -7.20
CA LEU A 170 -3.61 -12.05 -6.89
C LEU A 170 -4.13 -13.48 -6.71
N GLU A 171 -3.44 -14.46 -7.30
CA GLU A 171 -3.93 -15.85 -7.41
C GLU A 171 -3.76 -16.61 -6.10
N ARG A 172 -2.91 -16.08 -5.21
CA ARG A 172 -2.55 -16.74 -3.96
C ARG A 172 -2.87 -15.85 -2.77
N THR A 173 -3.76 -16.32 -1.91
CA THR A 173 -3.94 -15.76 -0.57
C THR A 173 -2.91 -16.35 0.39
N TYR A 174 -2.24 -15.51 1.16
CA TYR A 174 -1.31 -15.95 2.20
C TYR A 174 -1.49 -15.12 3.49
N PRO A 175 -1.81 -15.76 4.64
CA PRO A 175 -2.03 -17.19 4.82
C PRO A 175 -3.31 -17.69 4.13
N ALA A 176 -3.36 -18.98 3.77
CA ALA A 176 -4.51 -19.56 3.07
C ALA A 176 -5.82 -19.48 3.87
N THR A 177 -5.73 -19.44 5.20
CA THR A 177 -6.87 -19.27 6.11
C THR A 177 -7.61 -17.95 5.92
N ASN A 178 -6.95 -16.91 5.40
CA ASN A 178 -7.57 -15.61 5.12
C ASN A 178 -8.25 -15.53 3.75
N LYS A 179 -8.42 -16.64 3.02
CA LYS A 179 -9.10 -16.65 1.71
C LYS A 179 -10.51 -16.08 1.78
N ASN A 180 -11.32 -16.54 2.75
CA ASN A 180 -12.69 -16.05 2.91
C ASN A 180 -12.72 -14.56 3.29
N LEU A 181 -11.79 -14.12 4.14
CA LEU A 181 -11.66 -12.70 4.48
C LEU A 181 -11.35 -11.85 3.24
N ARG A 182 -10.44 -12.29 2.38
CA ARG A 182 -10.14 -11.61 1.10
C ARG A 182 -11.39 -11.45 0.23
N GLU A 183 -12.17 -12.51 0.09
CA GLU A 183 -13.43 -12.50 -0.67
C GLU A 183 -14.44 -11.54 -0.06
N ARG A 184 -14.55 -11.51 1.28
CA ARG A 184 -15.39 -10.53 2.00
C ARG A 184 -14.95 -9.09 1.75
N ILE A 185 -13.65 -8.81 1.70
CA ILE A 185 -13.13 -7.46 1.41
C ILE A 185 -13.65 -6.98 0.05
N VAL A 186 -13.50 -7.79 -1.00
CA VAL A 186 -13.97 -7.45 -2.35
C VAL A 186 -15.49 -7.32 -2.40
N ALA A 187 -16.23 -8.24 -1.79
CA ALA A 187 -17.69 -8.23 -1.78
C ALA A 187 -18.31 -7.00 -1.09
N ASN A 188 -17.57 -6.35 -0.18
CA ASN A 188 -18.03 -5.20 0.59
C ASN A 188 -17.39 -3.88 0.12
N ARG A 189 -17.14 -3.73 -1.19
CA ARG A 189 -16.56 -2.51 -1.79
C ARG A 189 -15.19 -2.11 -1.20
N GLY A 190 -14.46 -3.08 -0.66
CA GLY A 190 -13.06 -2.93 -0.28
C GLY A 190 -12.14 -3.11 -1.49
N LEU A 191 -10.84 -3.14 -1.21
CA LEU A 191 -9.80 -3.31 -2.23
C LEU A 191 -8.81 -4.39 -1.79
N VAL A 192 -8.46 -5.29 -2.69
CA VAL A 192 -7.33 -6.20 -2.55
C VAL A 192 -6.35 -5.85 -3.65
N MET A 193 -5.13 -5.46 -3.32
CA MET A 193 -4.12 -5.06 -4.30
C MET A 193 -2.74 -5.65 -4.03
N THR A 194 -1.92 -5.71 -5.06
CA THR A 194 -0.54 -6.16 -5.00
C THR A 194 0.30 -5.50 -6.09
N GLN A 195 1.59 -5.33 -5.84
CA GLN A 195 2.57 -4.89 -6.84
C GLN A 195 3.24 -6.07 -7.57
N PHE A 196 2.96 -7.31 -7.17
CA PHE A 196 3.57 -8.49 -7.74
C PHE A 196 2.70 -9.03 -8.86
N GLU A 197 3.34 -9.31 -10.00
CA GLU A 197 2.64 -9.87 -11.16
C GLU A 197 1.82 -11.12 -10.77
N PRO A 198 0.67 -11.36 -11.43
CA PRO A 198 -0.05 -12.62 -11.34
C PRO A 198 0.90 -13.81 -11.50
N ASN A 199 0.76 -14.82 -10.64
CA ASN A 199 1.63 -16.00 -10.56
C ASN A 199 3.11 -15.75 -10.17
N ALA A 200 3.49 -14.52 -9.78
CA ALA A 200 4.85 -14.26 -9.31
C ALA A 200 5.20 -15.14 -8.08
N PRO A 201 6.45 -15.65 -8.00
CA PRO A 201 6.88 -16.47 -6.88
C PRO A 201 6.84 -15.70 -5.56
N VAL A 202 6.34 -16.35 -4.52
CA VAL A 202 6.30 -15.78 -3.17
C VAL A 202 7.70 -15.84 -2.56
N LYS A 203 8.31 -14.69 -2.32
CA LYS A 203 9.65 -14.58 -1.72
C LYS A 203 9.56 -13.85 -0.38
N PRO A 204 10.43 -14.16 0.60
CA PRO A 204 10.49 -13.42 1.86
C PRO A 204 10.68 -11.90 1.67
N ALA A 205 11.42 -11.49 0.63
CA ALA A 205 11.63 -10.09 0.29
C ALA A 205 10.34 -9.36 -0.14
N ASN A 206 9.30 -10.08 -0.57
CA ASN A 206 8.04 -9.46 -0.98
C ASN A 206 7.33 -8.76 0.18
N PHE A 207 7.45 -9.27 1.41
CA PHE A 207 6.70 -8.73 2.54
C PHE A 207 7.23 -7.34 3.00
N PRO A 208 8.55 -7.11 3.13
CA PRO A 208 9.07 -5.75 3.31
C PRO A 208 8.74 -4.79 2.17
N MET A 209 8.78 -5.25 0.91
CA MET A 209 8.40 -4.42 -0.24
C MET A 209 6.92 -4.03 -0.20
N ARG A 210 6.03 -4.99 0.10
CA ARG A 210 4.60 -4.74 0.32
C ARG A 210 4.37 -3.70 1.42
N ASN A 211 5.13 -3.76 2.51
CA ASN A 211 4.99 -2.80 3.61
C ASN A 211 5.31 -1.36 3.14
N ALA A 212 6.21 -1.18 2.17
CA ALA A 212 6.44 0.14 1.56
C ALA A 212 5.17 0.63 0.82
N VAL A 213 4.55 -0.25 0.02
CA VAL A 213 3.28 0.07 -0.68
C VAL A 213 2.17 0.42 0.30
N MET A 214 1.98 -0.37 1.37
CA MET A 214 1.02 -0.05 2.43
C MET A 214 1.29 1.33 3.02
N SER A 215 2.54 1.61 3.39
CA SER A 215 2.93 2.88 3.95
C SER A 215 2.72 4.04 2.98
N GLY A 216 2.95 3.86 1.68
CA GLY A 216 2.73 4.91 0.68
C GLY A 216 1.25 5.23 0.51
N TYR A 217 0.41 4.20 0.53
CA TYR A 217 -1.04 4.30 0.44
C TYR A 217 -1.65 4.99 1.67
N GLY A 218 -1.22 4.58 2.87
CA GLY A 218 -1.72 5.12 4.12
C GLY A 218 -1.23 6.53 4.43
N ILE A 219 -2.04 7.30 5.15
CA ILE A 219 -1.63 8.61 5.69
C ILE A 219 -0.93 8.48 7.05
N THR A 220 -1.27 7.42 7.80
CA THR A 220 -0.78 7.13 9.14
C THR A 220 -0.65 5.62 9.32
N THR A 221 0.36 5.16 10.07
CA THR A 221 0.49 3.77 10.52
C THR A 221 0.27 3.68 12.02
N PHE A 222 -0.74 2.92 12.44
CA PHE A 222 -0.95 2.49 13.82
C PHE A 222 -0.31 1.12 14.07
N VAL A 223 0.65 1.06 15.00
CA VAL A 223 1.28 -0.19 15.41
C VAL A 223 0.66 -0.69 16.71
N VAL A 224 -0.13 -1.76 16.61
CA VAL A 224 -0.87 -2.33 17.74
C VAL A 224 0.06 -3.08 18.71
N THR A 225 0.89 -3.96 18.17
CA THR A 225 1.85 -4.76 18.93
C THR A 225 2.97 -5.22 18.01
N ALA A 226 4.18 -5.37 18.52
CA ALA A 226 5.34 -5.75 17.73
C ALA A 226 6.47 -6.28 18.62
N SER A 227 7.29 -7.17 18.07
CA SER A 227 8.56 -7.57 18.67
C SER A 227 9.72 -6.75 18.10
N GLU A 228 10.89 -6.81 18.77
CA GLU A 228 12.11 -6.08 18.39
C GLU A 228 12.55 -6.31 16.93
N HIS A 229 12.35 -7.54 16.43
CA HIS A 229 12.74 -7.98 15.08
C HIS A 229 11.53 -8.20 14.15
N SER A 230 10.37 -7.68 14.50
CA SER A 230 9.16 -7.84 13.68
C SER A 230 9.25 -7.08 12.35
N GLY A 231 8.56 -7.60 11.33
CA GLY A 231 8.39 -6.92 10.04
C GLY A 231 7.69 -5.55 10.15
N THR A 232 6.97 -5.31 11.25
CA THR A 232 6.33 -4.03 11.58
C THR A 232 7.34 -2.89 11.72
N ARG A 233 8.58 -3.18 12.15
CA ARG A 233 9.66 -2.18 12.16
C ARG A 233 10.00 -1.68 10.75
N SER A 234 9.85 -2.52 9.72
CA SER A 234 10.04 -2.08 8.33
C SER A 234 8.92 -1.13 7.90
N GLN A 235 7.68 -1.38 8.33
CA GLN A 235 6.55 -0.49 8.05
C GLN A 235 6.80 0.91 8.64
N THR A 236 7.23 1.00 9.90
CA THR A 236 7.49 2.31 10.55
C THR A 236 8.66 3.05 9.92
N LYS A 237 9.73 2.34 9.54
CA LYS A 237 10.84 2.94 8.75
C LYS A 237 10.36 3.53 7.43
N ASN A 238 9.47 2.84 6.72
CA ASN A 238 8.89 3.35 5.47
C ASN A 238 7.99 4.55 5.74
N ALA A 239 7.17 4.52 6.79
CA ALA A 239 6.32 5.65 7.16
C ALA A 239 7.13 6.93 7.44
N VAL A 240 8.25 6.83 8.17
CA VAL A 240 9.17 7.97 8.37
C VAL A 240 9.70 8.50 7.02
N LYS A 241 10.19 7.61 6.14
CA LYS A 241 10.74 8.01 4.83
C LYS A 241 9.69 8.68 3.94
N HIS A 242 8.45 8.22 4.00
CA HIS A 242 7.34 8.73 3.20
C HIS A 242 6.69 9.98 3.81
N GLY A 243 7.18 10.48 4.96
CA GLY A 243 6.55 11.58 5.68
C GLY A 243 5.12 11.26 6.14
N ARG A 244 4.87 10.01 6.53
CA ARG A 244 3.57 9.54 7.02
C ARG A 244 3.56 9.47 8.54
N GLY A 245 2.39 9.74 9.12
CA GLY A 245 2.21 9.69 10.56
C GLY A 245 2.46 8.30 11.14
N ILE A 246 2.97 8.23 12.35
CA ILE A 246 3.13 6.97 13.08
C ILE A 246 2.50 7.15 14.45
N VAL A 247 1.66 6.19 14.82
CA VAL A 247 1.09 6.09 16.17
C VAL A 247 1.44 4.70 16.70
N LEU A 248 2.07 4.65 17.87
CA LEU A 248 2.41 3.42 18.55
C LEU A 248 1.44 3.20 19.70
N ALA A 249 0.92 1.98 19.85
CA ALA A 249 0.36 1.58 21.13
C ALA A 249 1.46 1.68 22.21
N ARG A 250 1.11 2.16 23.40
CA ARG A 250 2.04 2.32 24.54
C ARG A 250 2.96 1.11 24.75
N ARG A 251 2.42 -0.11 24.69
CA ARG A 251 3.21 -1.35 24.85
C ARG A 251 4.38 -1.44 23.87
N VAL A 252 4.24 -0.95 22.64
CA VAL A 252 5.30 -0.99 21.61
C VAL A 252 6.41 -0.01 21.94
N ALA A 253 6.06 1.19 22.39
CA ALA A 253 7.02 2.21 22.82
C ALA A 253 7.81 1.78 24.08
N GLU A 254 7.20 0.96 24.94
CA GLU A 254 7.84 0.48 26.16
C GLU A 254 8.71 -0.77 25.95
N THR A 255 8.24 -1.72 25.12
CA THR A 255 8.83 -3.07 24.98
C THR A 255 9.82 -3.22 23.82
N THR A 256 9.89 -2.26 22.90
CA THR A 256 10.84 -2.31 21.77
C THR A 256 11.79 -1.13 21.80
N SER A 257 13.06 -1.36 21.43
CA SER A 257 14.08 -0.31 21.37
C SER A 257 13.75 0.71 20.28
N TRP A 258 13.32 0.24 19.11
CA TRP A 258 12.96 1.08 17.98
C TRP A 258 11.67 1.87 18.23
N GLY A 259 10.69 1.30 18.95
CA GLY A 259 9.46 2.00 19.31
C GLY A 259 9.75 3.13 20.30
N ARG A 260 10.59 2.85 21.30
CA ARG A 260 11.07 3.85 22.26
C ARG A 260 11.81 4.99 21.58
N ASP A 261 12.70 4.67 20.64
CA ASP A 261 13.43 5.68 19.88
C ASP A 261 12.52 6.55 19.04
N LEU A 262 11.57 5.98 18.30
CA LEU A 262 10.60 6.75 17.50
C LEU A 262 9.76 7.70 18.36
N ALA A 263 9.33 7.25 19.55
CA ALA A 263 8.60 8.08 20.49
C ALA A 263 9.49 9.23 21.03
N ARG A 264 10.72 8.91 21.45
CA ARG A 264 11.67 9.88 22.00
C ARG A 264 12.11 10.95 20.99
N THR A 265 12.24 10.59 19.71
CA THR A 265 12.62 11.53 18.64
C THR A 265 11.44 12.32 18.08
N GLY A 266 10.21 12.07 18.56
CA GLY A 266 9.00 12.71 18.04
C GLY A 266 8.58 12.21 16.65
N GLN A 267 9.21 11.14 16.14
CA GLN A 267 8.86 10.53 14.86
C GLN A 267 7.58 9.68 14.93
N ALA A 268 7.19 9.26 16.13
CA ALA A 268 5.91 8.62 16.38
C ALA A 268 5.22 9.23 17.60
N ARG A 269 3.91 9.35 17.51
CA ARG A 269 3.05 9.61 18.67
C ARG A 269 2.79 8.31 19.41
N VAL A 270 2.57 8.39 20.71
CA VAL A 270 2.20 7.24 21.55
C VAL A 270 0.75 7.41 21.95
N ALA A 271 -0.06 6.39 21.67
CA ALA A 271 -1.44 6.34 22.14
C ALA A 271 -1.51 5.60 23.48
N ASP A 272 -2.05 6.27 24.49
CA ASP A 272 -2.12 5.80 25.87
C ASP A 272 -3.35 4.94 26.15
N SER A 273 -4.36 5.07 25.31
CA SER A 273 -5.57 4.28 25.34
C SER A 273 -6.06 4.04 23.92
N THR A 274 -7.02 3.14 23.79
CA THR A 274 -7.70 2.90 22.52
C THR A 274 -8.44 4.15 22.02
N SER A 275 -9.06 4.92 22.91
CA SER A 275 -9.73 6.20 22.57
C SER A 275 -8.75 7.27 22.08
N ASP A 276 -7.55 7.32 22.65
CA ASP A 276 -6.50 8.28 22.25
C ASP A 276 -5.99 8.04 20.82
N VAL A 277 -6.13 6.81 20.30
CA VAL A 277 -5.67 6.49 18.93
C VAL A 277 -6.32 7.40 17.89
N LEU A 278 -7.63 7.63 17.99
CA LEU A 278 -8.34 8.48 17.04
C LEU A 278 -7.91 9.94 17.16
N ASP A 279 -7.70 10.42 18.37
CA ASP A 279 -7.25 11.79 18.60
C ASP A 279 -5.86 12.00 17.98
N GLN A 280 -4.96 11.04 18.13
CA GLN A 280 -3.65 11.08 17.49
C GLN A 280 -3.73 10.99 15.95
N VAL A 281 -4.60 10.14 15.41
CA VAL A 281 -4.80 10.03 13.95
C VAL A 281 -5.37 11.33 13.38
N ARG A 282 -6.40 11.91 14.02
CA ARG A 282 -7.02 13.18 13.60
C ARG A 282 -6.06 14.35 13.71
N ALA A 283 -5.26 14.40 14.76
CA ALA A 283 -4.23 15.44 14.91
C ALA A 283 -3.21 15.37 13.76
N LEU A 284 -2.70 14.17 13.43
CA LEU A 284 -1.79 13.97 12.30
C LEU A 284 -2.43 14.32 10.96
N GLN A 285 -3.73 14.04 10.79
CA GLN A 285 -4.48 14.43 9.61
C GLN A 285 -4.61 15.95 9.47
N ALA A 286 -4.96 16.63 10.57
CA ALA A 286 -5.12 18.08 10.58
C ALA A 286 -3.79 18.79 10.29
N GLU A 287 -2.70 18.36 10.93
CA GLU A 287 -1.35 18.89 10.68
C GLU A 287 -0.94 18.71 9.23
N ARG A 288 -1.26 17.56 8.64
CA ARG A 288 -0.95 17.28 7.24
C ARG A 288 -1.81 18.10 6.29
N ALA A 289 -3.12 18.22 6.53
CA ALA A 289 -3.99 19.04 5.71
C ALA A 289 -3.54 20.52 5.73
N GLN A 290 -3.13 21.01 6.89
CA GLN A 290 -2.56 22.34 7.03
C GLN A 290 -1.24 22.49 6.26
N ALA A 291 -0.34 21.50 6.34
CA ALA A 291 0.91 21.51 5.58
C ALA A 291 0.66 21.48 4.06
N GLU A 292 -0.30 20.67 3.60
CA GLU A 292 -0.70 20.60 2.19
C GLU A 292 -1.34 21.90 1.68
N GLU A 293 -2.05 22.64 2.54
CA GLU A 293 -2.58 23.96 2.22
C GLU A 293 -1.47 25.01 2.13
N LEU A 294 -0.60 25.08 3.12
CA LEU A 294 0.55 26.00 3.13
C LEU A 294 1.48 25.77 1.92
N LEU A 295 1.70 24.51 1.54
CA LEU A 295 2.49 24.20 0.34
C LEU A 295 1.79 24.69 -0.93
N ARG A 296 0.47 24.55 -1.03
CA ARG A 296 -0.31 25.09 -2.16
C ARG A 296 -0.22 26.61 -2.23
N GLU A 297 -0.28 27.30 -1.09
CA GLU A 297 -0.09 28.76 -1.02
C GLU A 297 1.32 29.21 -1.45
N LEU A 298 2.36 28.40 -1.18
CA LEU A 298 3.74 28.72 -1.58
C LEU A 298 4.03 28.50 -3.08
N VAL A 299 3.26 27.64 -3.74
CA VAL A 299 3.43 27.27 -5.16
C VAL A 299 2.50 28.08 -6.08
N ALA A 300 1.47 28.73 -5.52
CA ALA A 300 0.54 29.62 -6.22
C ALA A 300 1.15 31.01 -6.49
#